data_AF-E9EQQ8-F1
#
_entry.id   AF-E9EQQ8-F1
#
_cell.length_a   1.000
_cell.length_b   1.000
_cell.length_c   1.000
_cell.angle_alpha   90.00
_cell.angle_beta   90.00
_cell.angle_gamma   90.00
#
_symmetry.space_group_name_H-M   'P 1'
#
loop_
_entity.id
_entity.type
_entity.pdbx_description
1 polymer ?
#
loop_
_entity_poly.entity_id
_entity_poly.type
_entity_poly.pdbx_seq_one_letter_code
_entity_poly.pdbx_strand_id
1 'polypeptide(L)'
;MVSIRVKSAIAVASALTPGSIAQLFTVNCAPLTFYRGDPIIFPGVISPHVHAIVGGTRFALNLTNEQASQARATTCDKHLDKSNYWQPQLYHQRRDGKFELVEMQGTMAFPAVGDYNTGVCPQSHPVAILSVFFEFFYNTGAVKDFNRWVWAMGDPTGYGLHGDYLNGWADQAKLDRAIETCTGPNGVNDAGCSLNVGPDGPGRSSRQPVEVPPPNEEIGFKGPLDKLPGDNPVTGHPVQG
;
A
#
# COMPACT_ATOMS: atom_id res chain seq x y z
N MET A 1 19.17 54.42 -51.76
CA MET A 1 17.79 53.93 -51.50
C MET A 1 17.90 52.77 -50.51
N VAL A 2 17.26 52.90 -49.35
CA VAL A 2 17.53 52.12 -48.13
C VAL A 2 17.03 50.67 -48.28
N SER A 3 17.91 49.70 -48.01
CA SER A 3 17.58 48.28 -47.94
C SER A 3 16.97 47.96 -46.58
N ILE A 4 15.67 47.65 -46.55
CA ILE A 4 14.98 47.18 -45.35
C ILE A 4 15.27 45.68 -45.22
N ARG A 5 16.17 45.31 -44.30
CA ARG A 5 16.36 43.92 -43.88
C ARG A 5 15.19 43.52 -42.97
N VAL A 6 14.30 42.67 -43.46
CA VAL A 6 13.32 41.97 -42.62
C VAL A 6 14.11 41.01 -41.72
N LYS A 7 14.20 41.31 -40.43
CA LYS A 7 14.70 40.36 -39.43
C LYS A 7 13.64 39.29 -39.27
N SER A 8 13.91 38.08 -39.76
CA SER A 8 13.09 36.90 -39.47
C SER A 8 13.00 36.72 -37.96
N ALA A 9 11.79 36.88 -37.41
CA ALA A 9 11.51 36.48 -36.05
C ALA A 9 11.49 34.96 -36.01
N ILE A 10 12.51 34.35 -35.40
CA ILE A 10 12.48 32.93 -35.06
C ILE A 10 11.42 32.79 -33.97
N ALA A 11 10.24 32.29 -34.33
CA ALA A 11 9.28 31.80 -33.37
C ALA A 11 9.89 30.57 -32.69
N VAL A 12 10.39 30.75 -31.46
CA VAL A 12 10.72 29.63 -30.59
C VAL A 12 9.39 29.00 -30.21
N ALA A 13 8.98 27.97 -30.94
CA ALA A 13 7.94 27.07 -30.47
C ALA A 13 8.46 26.46 -29.17
N SER A 14 7.96 26.95 -28.02
CA SER A 14 8.11 26.23 -26.77
C SER A 14 7.40 24.90 -26.97
N ALA A 15 8.19 23.85 -27.22
CA ALA A 15 7.69 22.50 -27.08
C ALA A 15 7.24 22.38 -25.63
N LEU A 16 5.92 22.44 -25.42
CA LEU A 16 5.31 21.95 -24.19
C LEU A 16 5.76 20.49 -24.11
N THR A 17 6.76 20.22 -23.27
CA THR A 17 7.07 18.85 -22.89
C THR A 17 5.78 18.29 -22.32
N PRO A 18 5.20 17.22 -22.89
CA PRO A 18 4.03 16.60 -22.32
C PRO A 18 4.34 16.32 -20.86
N GLY A 19 3.53 16.85 -19.93
CA GLY A 19 3.65 16.44 -18.54
C GLY A 19 3.45 14.93 -18.50
N SER A 20 4.44 14.20 -17.99
CA SER A 20 4.26 12.78 -17.70
C SER A 20 3.21 12.68 -16.60
N ILE A 21 1.98 12.29 -16.95
CA ILE A 21 0.97 11.93 -15.95
C ILE A 21 1.51 10.67 -15.27
N ALA A 22 1.63 10.64 -13.95
CA ALA A 22 2.10 9.43 -13.30
C ALA A 22 1.11 8.29 -13.58
N GLN A 23 1.68 7.14 -13.88
CA GLN A 23 0.96 5.93 -14.21
C GLN A 23 0.40 5.32 -12.93
N LEU A 24 -0.81 5.74 -12.55
CA LEU A 24 -1.51 5.26 -11.36
C LEU A 24 -2.60 4.26 -11.74
N PHE A 25 -2.56 3.09 -11.12
CA PHE A 25 -3.72 2.21 -11.00
C PHE A 25 -3.85 1.77 -9.54
N THR A 26 -5.08 1.64 -9.07
CA THR A 26 -5.38 1.32 -7.67
C THR A 26 -5.62 -0.17 -7.50
N VAL A 27 -5.05 -0.73 -6.44
CA VAL A 27 -5.30 -2.10 -5.98
C VAL A 27 -5.98 -2.05 -4.61
N ASN A 28 -7.19 -2.59 -4.51
CA ASN A 28 -7.97 -2.62 -3.27
C ASN A 28 -7.91 -4.01 -2.67
N CYS A 29 -7.53 -4.15 -1.40
CA CYS A 29 -7.36 -5.47 -0.77
C CYS A 29 -8.10 -5.59 0.56
N ALA A 30 -8.65 -6.78 0.81
CA ALA A 30 -9.12 -7.15 2.14
C ALA A 30 -7.92 -7.61 3.02
N PRO A 31 -8.03 -7.54 4.36
CA PRO A 31 -7.07 -8.17 5.26
C PRO A 31 -6.85 -9.65 4.94
N LEU A 32 -5.59 -10.08 4.84
CA LEU A 32 -5.21 -11.48 4.65
C LEU A 32 -4.92 -12.14 6.01
N THR A 33 -3.98 -11.58 6.77
CA THR A 33 -3.53 -12.14 8.05
C THR A 33 -2.83 -11.07 8.89
N PHE A 34 -2.63 -11.38 10.17
CA PHE A 34 -1.98 -10.50 11.14
C PHE A 34 -1.05 -11.36 11.99
N TYR A 35 0.24 -11.05 11.98
CA TYR A 35 1.23 -11.66 12.88
C TYR A 35 2.55 -10.90 12.77
N ARG A 36 3.53 -11.30 13.57
CA ARG A 36 4.90 -10.76 13.57
C ARG A 36 5.74 -11.30 12.41
N GLY A 37 5.24 -11.17 11.20
CA GLY A 37 5.91 -11.60 9.98
C GLY A 37 6.50 -10.44 9.20
N ASP A 38 7.78 -10.52 8.86
CA ASP A 38 8.48 -9.54 8.04
C ASP A 38 9.58 -10.24 7.23
N PRO A 39 9.28 -10.71 6.01
CA PRO A 39 10.25 -11.42 5.20
C PRO A 39 11.37 -10.53 4.63
N ILE A 40 11.23 -9.20 4.70
CA ILE A 40 12.24 -8.26 4.16
C ILE A 40 13.29 -7.95 5.23
N ILE A 41 12.87 -7.54 6.43
CA ILE A 41 13.79 -7.12 7.49
C ILE A 41 14.17 -8.29 8.41
N PHE A 42 13.26 -9.24 8.63
CA PHE A 42 13.45 -10.39 9.53
C PHE A 42 13.21 -11.74 8.83
N PRO A 43 13.92 -12.05 7.74
CA PRO A 43 13.67 -13.25 6.94
C PRO A 43 13.81 -14.53 7.75
N GLY A 44 12.75 -15.35 7.74
CA GLY A 44 12.70 -16.67 8.38
C GLY A 44 12.55 -16.65 9.90
N VAL A 45 12.48 -15.48 10.53
CA VAL A 45 12.34 -15.34 11.98
C VAL A 45 11.17 -14.43 12.34
N ILE A 46 10.76 -14.46 13.60
CA ILE A 46 9.68 -13.62 14.09
C ILE A 46 10.15 -12.17 14.20
N SER A 47 9.41 -11.25 13.58
CA SER A 47 9.64 -9.80 13.68
C SER A 47 9.41 -9.29 15.12
N PRO A 48 10.06 -8.19 15.54
CA PRO A 48 9.80 -7.59 16.83
C PRO A 48 8.35 -7.19 17.06
N HIS A 49 7.58 -6.83 16.02
CA HIS A 49 6.21 -6.33 16.17
C HIS A 49 5.25 -6.89 15.10
N VAL A 50 3.94 -6.73 15.34
CA VAL A 50 2.87 -7.27 14.48
C VAL A 50 2.66 -6.40 13.26
N HIS A 51 2.53 -7.06 12.11
CA HIS A 51 2.11 -6.43 10.87
C HIS A 51 0.68 -6.83 10.51
N ALA A 52 -0.03 -5.90 9.87
CA ALA A 52 -1.28 -6.16 9.16
C ALA A 52 -0.97 -6.42 7.69
N ILE A 53 -1.30 -7.62 7.19
CA ILE A 53 -0.87 -8.07 5.86
C ILE A 53 -2.08 -8.20 4.93
N VAL A 54 -1.92 -7.72 3.69
CA VAL A 54 -2.87 -7.90 2.57
C VAL A 54 -2.16 -8.47 1.34
N GLY A 55 -2.94 -8.95 0.36
CA GLY A 55 -2.42 -9.40 -0.94
C GLY A 55 -2.38 -10.90 -1.14
N GLY A 56 -1.31 -11.40 -1.76
CA GLY A 56 -1.14 -12.80 -2.13
C GLY A 56 -1.19 -13.78 -0.95
N THR A 57 -1.89 -14.90 -1.13
CA THR A 57 -2.16 -15.89 -0.06
C THR A 57 -0.94 -16.66 0.46
N ARG A 58 0.23 -16.53 -0.19
CA ARG A 58 1.47 -17.25 0.19
C ARG A 58 2.31 -16.53 1.24
N PHE A 59 1.86 -15.42 1.81
CA PHE A 59 2.66 -14.69 2.78
C PHE A 59 3.22 -15.59 3.90
N ALA A 60 4.54 -15.51 4.12
CA ALA A 60 5.30 -16.37 5.02
C ALA A 60 6.55 -15.65 5.53
N LEU A 61 7.15 -16.12 6.63
CA LEU A 61 8.32 -15.49 7.25
C LEU A 61 9.55 -15.41 6.34
N ASN A 62 9.70 -16.31 5.38
CA ASN A 62 10.83 -16.36 4.45
C ASN A 62 10.40 -16.13 2.99
N LEU A 63 9.30 -15.40 2.79
CA LEU A 63 8.76 -15.14 1.46
C LEU A 63 9.77 -14.38 0.58
N THR A 64 9.93 -14.87 -0.65
CA THR A 64 10.68 -14.22 -1.73
C THR A 64 9.74 -13.73 -2.82
N ASN A 65 10.20 -12.83 -3.69
CA ASN A 65 9.42 -12.34 -4.83
C ASN A 65 8.98 -13.50 -5.74
N GLU A 66 9.87 -14.46 -6.00
CA GLU A 66 9.58 -15.64 -6.81
C GLU A 66 8.46 -16.47 -6.18
N GLN A 67 8.48 -16.65 -4.86
CA GLN A 67 7.41 -17.36 -4.15
C GLN A 67 6.11 -16.57 -4.15
N ALA A 68 6.13 -15.25 -3.93
CA ALA A 68 4.92 -14.42 -3.93
C ALA A 68 4.16 -14.53 -5.27
N SER A 69 4.88 -14.54 -6.39
CA SER A 69 4.29 -14.75 -7.73
C SER A 69 3.55 -16.09 -7.90
N GLN A 70 3.86 -17.07 -7.05
CA GLN A 70 3.26 -18.41 -7.04
C GLN A 70 2.08 -18.53 -6.06
N ALA A 71 1.59 -17.45 -5.46
CA ALA A 71 0.37 -17.52 -4.65
C ALA A 71 -0.82 -18.04 -5.48
N ARG A 72 -1.69 -18.82 -4.85
CA ARG A 72 -2.88 -19.41 -5.49
C ARG A 72 -4.01 -18.39 -5.65
N ALA A 73 -4.10 -17.44 -4.71
CA ALA A 73 -5.09 -16.37 -4.72
C ALA A 73 -4.49 -15.08 -4.14
N THR A 74 -5.29 -14.02 -4.14
CA THR A 74 -4.98 -12.71 -3.57
C THR A 74 -6.23 -12.14 -2.91
N THR A 75 -6.09 -11.38 -1.83
CA THR A 75 -7.21 -10.65 -1.21
C THR A 75 -7.61 -9.40 -1.99
N CYS A 76 -6.84 -9.07 -3.03
CA CYS A 76 -7.01 -7.87 -3.82
C CYS A 76 -8.03 -8.01 -4.95
N ASP A 77 -8.55 -6.88 -5.41
CA ASP A 77 -9.51 -6.75 -6.51
C ASP A 77 -8.87 -6.88 -7.91
N LYS A 78 -7.56 -7.15 -7.97
CA LYS A 78 -6.81 -7.47 -9.19
C LYS A 78 -6.19 -8.85 -9.03
N HIS A 79 -6.83 -9.88 -9.61
CA HIS A 79 -6.42 -11.28 -9.43
C HIS A 79 -5.00 -11.61 -9.94
N LEU A 80 -4.48 -10.80 -10.87
CA LEU A 80 -3.10 -10.91 -11.37
C LEU A 80 -2.05 -10.40 -10.38
N ASP A 81 -2.46 -9.54 -9.45
CA ASP A 81 -1.59 -8.99 -8.43
C ASP A 81 -1.56 -9.90 -7.20
N LYS A 82 -0.46 -10.65 -7.07
CA LYS A 82 -0.20 -11.51 -5.91
C LYS A 82 0.85 -10.90 -4.99
N SER A 83 1.13 -9.61 -5.14
CA SER A 83 2.05 -8.89 -4.26
C SER A 83 1.56 -8.89 -2.83
N ASN A 84 2.48 -8.66 -1.90
CA ASN A 84 2.15 -8.50 -0.50
C ASN A 84 2.49 -7.08 -0.05
N TYR A 85 1.60 -6.55 0.79
CA TYR A 85 1.69 -5.22 1.35
C TYR A 85 1.44 -5.32 2.85
N TRP A 86 2.29 -4.70 3.66
CA TRP A 86 2.11 -4.72 5.10
C TRP A 86 2.63 -3.45 5.77
N GLN A 87 2.12 -3.22 6.98
CA GLN A 87 2.48 -2.09 7.85
C GLN A 87 2.33 -2.53 9.30
N PRO A 88 2.87 -1.77 10.27
CA PRO A 88 2.54 -1.96 11.68
C PRO A 88 1.04 -2.00 11.95
N GLN A 89 0.59 -2.97 12.75
CA GLN A 89 -0.81 -3.03 13.18
C GLN A 89 -1.11 -1.95 14.23
N LEU A 90 -2.26 -1.27 14.11
CA LEU A 90 -2.74 -0.28 15.08
C LEU A 90 -3.43 -0.94 16.29
N TYR A 91 -3.11 -0.45 17.49
CA TYR A 91 -3.76 -0.80 18.75
C TYR A 91 -4.32 0.46 19.45
N HIS A 92 -5.34 0.28 20.27
CA HIS A 92 -5.82 1.31 21.22
C HIS A 92 -5.48 0.89 22.65
N GLN A 93 -4.90 1.82 23.42
CA GLN A 93 -4.56 1.59 24.82
C GLN A 93 -5.68 2.08 25.76
N ARG A 94 -6.29 1.14 26.49
CA ARG A 94 -7.37 1.38 27.44
C ARG A 94 -6.91 2.07 28.74
N ARG A 95 -7.85 2.64 29.49
CA ARG A 95 -7.60 3.32 30.79
C ARG A 95 -7.05 2.42 31.89
N ASP A 96 -7.32 1.12 31.78
CA ASP A 96 -6.77 0.09 32.66
C ASP A 96 -5.36 -0.38 32.26
N GLY A 97 -4.78 0.21 31.20
CA GLY A 97 -3.43 -0.11 30.69
C GLY A 97 -3.38 -1.22 29.65
N LYS A 98 -4.51 -1.89 29.36
CA LYS A 98 -4.59 -2.99 28.37
C LYS A 98 -4.69 -2.48 26.94
N PHE A 99 -4.37 -3.34 25.96
CA PHE A 99 -4.38 -2.99 24.53
C PHE A 99 -5.48 -3.76 23.78
N GLU A 100 -6.20 -3.08 22.91
CA GLU A 100 -7.18 -3.69 22.00
C GLU A 100 -6.80 -3.45 20.54
N LEU A 101 -6.94 -4.49 19.71
CA LEU A 101 -6.66 -4.42 18.28
C LEU A 101 -7.69 -3.52 17.61
N VAL A 102 -7.21 -2.59 16.79
CA VAL A 102 -8.07 -1.77 15.94
C VAL A 102 -8.19 -2.48 14.61
N GLU A 103 -9.39 -2.97 14.28
CA GLU A 103 -9.55 -3.77 13.07
C GLU A 103 -9.15 -2.95 11.84
N MET A 104 -8.13 -3.42 11.11
CA MET A 104 -7.83 -2.89 9.78
C MET A 104 -8.98 -3.29 8.86
N GLN A 105 -9.68 -2.30 8.29
CA GLN A 105 -10.85 -2.51 7.44
C GLN A 105 -10.48 -2.69 5.96
N GLY A 106 -9.27 -2.29 5.55
CA GLY A 106 -8.77 -2.44 4.19
C GLY A 106 -7.80 -1.33 3.78
N THR A 107 -7.59 -1.21 2.47
CA THR A 107 -6.85 -0.12 1.82
C THR A 107 -7.78 0.62 0.84
N MET A 108 -7.65 1.96 0.74
CA MET A 108 -8.29 2.96 -0.17
C MET A 108 -9.60 3.74 0.18
N ALA A 109 -9.56 5.09 0.03
CA ALA A 109 -10.58 6.01 -0.55
C ALA A 109 -10.03 7.45 -0.78
N PHE A 110 -10.16 8.02 -1.99
CA PHE A 110 -9.57 9.33 -2.38
C PHE A 110 -10.55 10.55 -2.38
N PRO A 111 -10.06 11.79 -2.12
CA PRO A 111 -10.77 13.06 -2.36
C PRO A 111 -10.63 13.59 -3.81
N ALA A 112 -11.51 14.53 -4.18
CA ALA A 112 -11.89 14.80 -5.56
C ALA A 112 -11.03 15.79 -6.41
N VAL A 113 -10.00 16.48 -5.89
CA VAL A 113 -9.19 17.44 -6.71
C VAL A 113 -7.73 17.62 -6.26
N GLY A 114 -6.79 17.49 -7.22
CA GLY A 114 -5.34 17.74 -7.09
C GLY A 114 -4.54 16.56 -6.52
N ASP A 115 -3.27 16.34 -6.93
CA ASP A 115 -2.58 15.08 -6.57
C ASP A 115 -1.03 15.03 -6.70
N TYR A 116 -0.39 14.28 -5.79
CA TYR A 116 1.01 13.81 -5.81
C TYR A 116 1.35 12.95 -7.05
N ASN A 117 0.36 12.36 -7.72
CA ASN A 117 0.52 11.59 -8.96
C ASN A 117 0.55 12.45 -10.25
N THR A 118 0.40 13.77 -10.17
CA THR A 118 0.30 14.63 -11.38
C THR A 118 1.48 15.59 -11.55
N GLY A 119 2.55 15.40 -10.79
CA GLY A 119 3.76 16.21 -10.84
C GLY A 119 4.58 16.03 -12.13
N VAL A 120 5.29 17.08 -12.55
CA VAL A 120 6.13 17.06 -13.76
C VAL A 120 7.55 16.62 -13.40
N CYS A 121 8.06 15.58 -14.06
CA CYS A 121 9.45 15.13 -13.94
C CYS A 121 10.43 16.19 -14.50
N PRO A 122 11.56 16.49 -13.82
CA PRO A 122 12.57 17.41 -14.33
C PRO A 122 13.30 16.82 -15.56
N GLN A 123 13.82 17.67 -16.46
CA GLN A 123 14.51 17.23 -17.68
C GLN A 123 15.71 16.31 -17.45
N SER A 124 16.39 16.43 -16.30
CA SER A 124 17.50 15.55 -15.93
C SER A 124 17.07 14.13 -15.59
N HIS A 125 15.80 13.93 -15.22
CA HIS A 125 15.21 12.65 -14.85
C HIS A 125 13.78 12.58 -15.40
N PRO A 126 13.60 12.45 -16.72
CA PRO A 126 12.30 12.67 -17.38
C PRO A 126 11.32 11.49 -17.27
N VAL A 127 11.74 10.41 -16.59
CA VAL A 127 10.95 9.18 -16.44
C VAL A 127 10.36 9.14 -15.04
N ALA A 128 9.03 9.11 -14.96
CA ALA A 128 8.35 8.85 -13.70
C ALA A 128 8.57 7.37 -13.32
N ILE A 129 9.09 7.13 -12.12
CA ILE A 129 9.20 5.78 -11.54
C ILE A 129 7.84 5.45 -10.90
N LEU A 130 7.44 4.18 -10.94
CA LEU A 130 6.24 3.69 -10.28
C LEU A 130 6.24 4.11 -8.80
N SER A 131 5.21 4.86 -8.39
CA SER A 131 4.97 5.22 -7.00
C SER A 131 4.04 4.19 -6.37
N VAL A 132 4.48 3.59 -5.26
CA VAL A 132 3.62 2.74 -4.45
C VAL A 132 3.08 3.58 -3.31
N PHE A 133 1.77 3.84 -3.34
CA PHE A 133 1.07 4.56 -2.28
C PHE A 133 0.24 3.59 -1.44
N PHE A 134 0.39 3.69 -0.12
CA PHE A 134 -0.39 2.92 0.84
C PHE A 134 -1.30 3.80 1.65
N GLU A 135 -2.57 3.40 1.73
CA GLU A 135 -3.54 3.98 2.65
C GLU A 135 -4.19 2.85 3.44
N PHE A 136 -4.25 3.01 4.75
CA PHE A 136 -4.70 1.97 5.67
C PHE A 136 -5.94 2.43 6.43
N PHE A 137 -7.01 1.64 6.36
CA PHE A 137 -8.28 1.95 7.02
C PHE A 137 -8.37 1.17 8.32
N TYR A 138 -8.74 1.87 9.37
CA TYR A 138 -8.91 1.30 10.71
C TYR A 138 -10.31 1.64 11.23
N ASN A 139 -10.97 0.67 11.89
CA ASN A 139 -12.28 0.87 12.51
C ASN A 139 -12.17 1.75 13.76
N THR A 140 -12.10 3.06 13.59
CA THR A 140 -11.96 4.01 14.71
C THR A 140 -13.25 4.23 15.48
N GLY A 141 -14.42 3.93 14.90
CA GLY A 141 -15.71 4.04 15.58
C GLY A 141 -15.89 3.08 16.77
N ALA A 142 -15.08 2.02 16.82
CA ALA A 142 -15.00 1.12 17.97
C ALA A 142 -14.34 1.75 19.20
N VAL A 143 -13.57 2.84 19.02
CA VAL A 143 -12.77 3.47 20.06
C VAL A 143 -13.39 4.80 20.48
N LYS A 144 -13.56 4.99 21.78
CA LYS A 144 -14.16 6.21 22.35
C LYS A 144 -13.14 7.30 22.68
N ASP A 145 -11.88 6.92 22.91
CA ASP A 145 -10.80 7.83 23.32
C ASP A 145 -9.71 7.87 22.23
N PHE A 146 -9.81 8.84 21.33
CA PHE A 146 -8.94 8.96 20.15
C PHE A 146 -7.50 9.39 20.49
N ASN A 147 -7.17 9.70 21.74
CA ASN A 147 -5.84 10.18 22.12
C ASN A 147 -4.91 9.06 22.58
N ARG A 148 -5.26 7.79 22.35
CA ARG A 148 -4.53 6.62 22.88
C ARG A 148 -4.27 5.54 21.86
N TRP A 149 -3.96 5.95 20.64
CA TRP A 149 -3.48 5.06 19.59
C TRP A 149 -2.01 4.72 19.83
N VAL A 150 -1.66 3.45 19.59
CA VAL A 150 -0.30 2.95 19.68
C VAL A 150 -0.07 1.95 18.56
N TRP A 151 0.99 2.15 17.79
CA TRP A 151 1.43 1.19 16.78
C TRP A 151 2.12 -0.02 17.41
N ALA A 152 2.14 -1.16 16.73
CA ALA A 152 2.60 -2.44 17.28
C ALA A 152 4.03 -2.45 17.84
N MET A 153 4.91 -1.54 17.40
CA MET A 153 6.26 -1.35 17.94
C MET A 153 6.31 -0.46 19.19
N GLY A 154 5.16 -0.06 19.73
CA GLY A 154 5.05 0.78 20.92
C GLY A 154 5.07 2.27 20.66
N ASP A 155 4.95 2.73 19.41
CA ASP A 155 4.94 4.16 19.07
C ASP A 155 3.53 4.77 19.15
N PRO A 156 3.28 5.73 20.08
CA PRO A 156 2.02 6.45 20.16
C PRO A 156 2.01 7.75 19.33
N THR A 157 3.09 8.09 18.64
CA THR A 157 3.26 9.37 17.93
C THR A 157 2.96 9.28 16.44
N GLY A 158 3.15 8.10 15.84
CA GLY A 158 2.95 7.84 14.42
C GLY A 158 4.23 7.86 13.58
N TYR A 159 5.37 8.26 14.13
CA TYR A 159 6.65 8.30 13.41
C TYR A 159 7.22 6.91 13.07
N GLY A 160 6.80 5.86 13.77
CA GLY A 160 7.18 4.48 13.49
C GLY A 160 6.37 3.82 12.37
N LEU A 161 5.33 4.48 11.86
CA LEU A 161 4.53 3.95 10.75
C LEU A 161 5.40 3.83 9.49
N HIS A 162 5.39 2.64 8.90
CA HIS A 162 6.02 2.34 7.63
C HIS A 162 5.11 1.39 6.83
N GLY A 163 5.41 1.23 5.54
CA GLY A 163 4.75 0.27 4.67
C GLY A 163 5.79 -0.46 3.83
N ASP A 164 5.67 -1.77 3.78
CA ASP A 164 6.55 -2.64 3.02
C ASP A 164 5.81 -3.25 1.82
N TYR A 165 6.57 -3.48 0.76
CA TYR A 165 6.08 -4.01 -0.50
C TYR A 165 6.96 -5.17 -0.97
N LEU A 166 6.32 -6.29 -1.30
CA LEU A 166 6.98 -7.39 -1.99
C LEU A 166 6.20 -7.73 -3.27
N ASN A 167 6.88 -7.57 -4.41
CA ASN A 167 6.27 -7.77 -5.73
C ASN A 167 5.94 -9.25 -5.97
N GLY A 168 4.67 -9.53 -6.27
CA GLY A 168 4.15 -10.86 -6.61
C GLY A 168 3.45 -10.91 -7.96
N TRP A 169 3.68 -9.96 -8.86
CA TRP A 169 3.13 -10.03 -10.21
C TRP A 169 3.69 -11.24 -10.95
N ALA A 170 2.81 -12.20 -11.24
CA ALA A 170 3.19 -13.46 -11.88
C ALA A 170 3.59 -13.30 -13.35
N ASP A 171 3.21 -12.19 -13.98
CA ASP A 171 3.48 -11.88 -15.37
C ASP A 171 3.84 -10.39 -15.49
N GLN A 172 5.13 -10.10 -15.63
CA GLN A 172 5.63 -8.73 -15.75
C GLN A 172 5.14 -8.02 -17.00
N ALA A 173 4.93 -8.75 -18.11
CA ALA A 173 4.38 -8.16 -19.32
C ALA A 173 2.90 -7.75 -19.16
N LYS A 174 2.17 -8.35 -18.20
CA LYS A 174 0.84 -7.86 -17.82
C LYS A 174 0.91 -6.67 -16.88
N LEU A 175 1.88 -6.60 -15.97
CA LEU A 175 2.11 -5.41 -15.15
C LEU A 175 2.47 -4.21 -16.03
N ASP A 176 3.42 -4.37 -16.96
CA ASP A 176 3.83 -3.32 -17.90
C ASP A 176 2.64 -2.83 -18.73
N ARG A 177 1.83 -3.75 -19.27
CA ARG A 177 0.60 -3.37 -19.98
C ARG A 177 -0.42 -2.68 -19.08
N ALA A 178 -0.56 -3.08 -17.82
CA ALA A 178 -1.45 -2.41 -16.88
C ALA A 178 -0.99 -0.98 -16.61
N ILE A 179 0.31 -0.78 -16.41
CA ILE A 179 0.94 0.55 -16.26
C ILE A 179 0.70 1.42 -17.51
N GLU A 180 0.73 0.84 -18.70
CA GLU A 180 0.48 1.57 -19.95
C GLU A 180 -1.01 1.90 -20.19
N THR A 181 -1.92 1.00 -19.82
CA THR A 181 -3.32 1.04 -20.29
C THR A 181 -4.35 1.38 -19.22
N CYS A 182 -4.01 1.24 -17.93
CA CYS A 182 -4.94 1.44 -16.82
C CYS A 182 -4.68 2.75 -16.06
N THR A 183 -4.15 3.75 -16.76
CA THR A 183 -3.66 5.00 -16.19
C THR A 183 -4.35 6.20 -16.84
N GLY A 184 -4.24 7.39 -16.22
CA GLY A 184 -4.96 8.58 -16.64
C GLY A 184 -6.28 8.80 -15.90
N PRO A 185 -7.15 9.74 -16.35
CA PRO A 185 -8.31 10.22 -15.57
C PRO A 185 -9.32 9.14 -15.19
N ASN A 186 -9.46 8.12 -16.04
CA ASN A 186 -10.36 7.00 -15.79
C ASN A 186 -9.66 5.84 -15.04
N GLY A 187 -8.33 5.83 -14.99
CA GLY A 187 -7.50 4.81 -14.34
C GLY A 187 -7.93 3.38 -14.69
N VAL A 188 -8.18 2.58 -13.65
CA VAL A 188 -8.68 1.19 -13.79
C VAL A 188 -10.09 1.10 -14.37
N ASN A 189 -10.83 2.19 -14.52
CA ASN A 189 -12.16 2.19 -15.16
C ASN A 189 -12.08 2.52 -16.65
N ASP A 190 -10.89 2.76 -17.21
CA ASP A 190 -10.75 3.01 -18.64
C ASP A 190 -11.16 1.79 -19.47
N ALA A 191 -11.87 2.01 -20.58
CA ALA A 191 -12.30 0.94 -21.47
C ALA A 191 -11.12 0.21 -22.14
N GLY A 192 -9.98 0.89 -22.28
CA GLY A 192 -8.73 0.33 -22.79
C GLY A 192 -7.87 -0.36 -21.72
N CYS A 193 -8.23 -0.28 -20.44
CA CYS A 193 -7.45 -0.85 -19.36
C CYS A 193 -7.34 -2.38 -19.51
N SER A 194 -6.10 -2.85 -19.63
CA SER A 194 -5.79 -4.28 -19.78
C SER A 194 -6.20 -5.15 -18.60
N LEU A 195 -6.51 -4.56 -17.44
CA LEU A 195 -7.04 -5.26 -16.27
C LEU A 195 -8.57 -5.45 -16.34
N ASN A 196 -9.28 -4.76 -17.24
CA ASN A 196 -10.73 -4.88 -17.40
C ASN A 196 -11.18 -5.97 -18.38
N VAL A 197 -10.25 -6.62 -19.07
CA VAL A 197 -10.54 -7.55 -20.17
C VAL A 197 -10.20 -8.99 -19.81
N GLY A 198 -11.21 -9.86 -19.77
CA GLY A 198 -11.09 -11.30 -19.55
C GLY A 198 -11.95 -11.81 -18.39
N PRO A 199 -11.87 -13.13 -18.07
CA PRO A 199 -12.56 -13.73 -16.92
C PRO A 199 -12.18 -13.08 -15.58
N ASP A 200 -11.04 -12.38 -15.55
CA ASP A 200 -10.45 -11.80 -14.36
C ASP A 200 -11.00 -10.41 -14.00
N GLY A 201 -11.58 -9.66 -14.96
CA GLY A 201 -12.28 -8.37 -14.79
C GLY A 201 -11.70 -7.35 -13.78
N PRO A 202 -12.43 -6.27 -13.47
CA PRO A 202 -12.26 -5.62 -12.17
C PRO A 202 -12.81 -6.61 -11.14
N GLY A 203 -11.92 -7.43 -10.58
CA GLY A 203 -12.26 -8.36 -9.51
C GLY A 203 -12.84 -7.62 -8.29
N ARG A 204 -13.17 -8.37 -7.25
CA ARG A 204 -13.61 -7.80 -5.98
C ARG A 204 -12.65 -8.21 -4.88
N SER A 205 -12.24 -7.24 -4.07
CA SER A 205 -11.48 -7.54 -2.86
C SER A 205 -12.28 -8.49 -1.97
N SER A 206 -11.60 -9.52 -1.47
CA SER A 206 -12.25 -10.59 -0.72
C SER A 206 -11.27 -11.20 0.28
N ARG A 207 -11.79 -11.66 1.42
CA ARG A 207 -10.98 -12.43 2.37
C ARG A 207 -10.60 -13.76 1.72
N GLN A 208 -9.34 -14.15 1.86
CA GLN A 208 -8.81 -15.41 1.34
C GLN A 208 -8.15 -16.19 2.47
N PRO A 209 -8.17 -17.52 2.44
CA PRO A 209 -7.39 -18.31 3.38
C PRO A 209 -5.89 -18.16 3.07
N VAL A 210 -5.06 -18.11 4.11
CA VAL A 210 -3.61 -18.19 3.97
C VAL A 210 -3.19 -19.60 3.51
N GLU A 211 -2.18 -19.67 2.66
CA GLU A 211 -1.54 -20.95 2.28
C GLU A 211 -0.57 -21.44 3.35
N VAL A 212 0.06 -20.50 4.07
CA VAL A 212 0.98 -20.78 5.17
C VAL A 212 0.35 -20.21 6.44
N PRO A 213 -0.02 -21.05 7.42
CA PRO A 213 -0.58 -20.57 8.67
C PRO A 213 0.39 -19.65 9.42
N PRO A 214 -0.09 -18.55 10.02
CA PRO A 214 0.75 -17.74 10.88
C PRO A 214 1.17 -18.53 12.14
N PRO A 215 2.27 -18.16 12.79
CA PRO A 215 2.61 -18.65 14.12
C PRO A 215 1.44 -18.50 15.10
N ASN A 216 1.25 -19.49 15.97
CA ASN A 216 0.22 -19.42 17.01
C ASN A 216 0.64 -18.46 18.13
N GLU A 217 0.19 -17.22 18.03
CA GLU A 217 0.45 -16.15 19.00
C GLU A 217 -0.86 -15.41 19.32
N GLU A 218 -1.03 -15.00 20.58
CA GLU A 218 -2.14 -14.14 20.96
C GLU A 218 -1.81 -12.69 20.60
N ILE A 219 -2.53 -12.16 19.61
CA ILE A 219 -2.35 -10.82 19.05
C ILE A 219 -3.57 -9.91 19.28
N GLY A 220 -4.53 -10.35 20.11
CA GLY A 220 -5.66 -9.53 20.55
C GLY A 220 -6.99 -9.89 19.90
N PHE A 221 -7.05 -10.95 19.09
CA PHE A 221 -8.31 -11.42 18.51
C PHE A 221 -9.24 -12.09 19.53
N LYS A 222 -8.70 -12.61 20.64
CA LYS A 222 -9.50 -13.23 21.71
C LYS A 222 -9.88 -12.24 22.83
N GLY A 223 -9.45 -10.99 22.72
CA GLY A 223 -9.70 -9.94 23.70
C GLY A 223 -8.46 -9.09 23.97
N PRO A 224 -8.56 -8.14 24.94
CA PRO A 224 -7.46 -7.21 25.23
C PRO A 224 -6.20 -7.90 25.74
N LEU A 225 -5.04 -7.38 25.33
CA LEU A 225 -3.72 -7.84 25.72
C LEU A 225 -3.18 -7.06 26.94
N ASP A 226 -2.41 -7.73 27.79
CA ASP A 226 -1.70 -7.07 28.90
C ASP A 226 -0.42 -6.34 28.44
N LYS A 227 0.16 -6.78 27.32
CA LYS A 227 1.36 -6.19 26.69
C LYS A 227 1.28 -6.34 25.17
N LEU A 228 1.94 -5.44 24.43
CA LEU A 228 2.04 -5.58 22.98
C LEU A 228 2.83 -6.86 22.63
N PRO A 229 2.45 -7.59 21.56
CA PRO A 229 3.20 -8.75 21.12
C PRO A 229 4.66 -8.38 20.81
N GLY A 230 5.59 -9.29 21.13
CA GLY A 230 7.03 -9.00 21.11
C GLY A 230 7.56 -8.23 22.32
N ASP A 231 6.73 -8.00 23.33
CA ASP A 231 7.06 -7.30 24.58
C ASP A 231 7.51 -5.85 24.35
N ASN A 232 6.97 -5.23 23.29
CA ASN A 232 7.29 -3.84 22.95
C ASN A 232 6.72 -2.88 24.01
N PRO A 233 7.56 -2.09 24.70
CA PRO A 233 7.07 -1.06 25.61
C PRO A 233 6.48 0.10 24.81
N VAL A 234 5.46 0.77 25.37
CA VAL A 234 5.00 2.03 24.79
C VAL A 234 6.04 3.11 25.09
N THR A 235 6.64 3.67 24.05
CA THR A 235 7.68 4.68 24.17
C THR A 235 7.18 6.02 23.63
N GLY A 236 7.12 7.03 24.49
CA GLY A 236 6.66 8.38 24.14
C GLY A 236 5.30 8.73 24.74
N HIS A 237 4.86 9.96 24.46
CA HIS A 237 3.54 10.43 24.85
C HIS A 237 2.68 10.57 23.59
N PRO A 238 1.40 10.16 23.61
CA PRO A 238 0.50 10.40 22.49
C PRO A 238 0.48 11.89 22.15
N VAL A 239 0.43 12.19 20.85
CA VAL A 239 0.22 13.57 20.39
C VAL A 239 -1.15 14.00 20.90
N GLN A 240 -1.18 14.99 21.79
CA GLN A 240 -2.42 15.58 22.27
C GLN A 240 -2.94 16.52 21.16
N GLY A 241 -4.05 16.13 20.53
CA GLY A 241 -4.78 16.97 19.58
C GLY A 241 -5.58 18.06 20.26
#